data_AF-A0A6G0URR1-F1
#
_entry.id   AF-A0A6G0URR1-F1
#
_cell.length_a   1.000
_cell.length_b   1.000
_cell.length_c   1.000
_cell.angle_alpha   90.00
_cell.angle_beta   90.00
_cell.angle_gamma   90.00
#
_symmetry.space_group_name_H-M   'P 1'
#
loop_
_entity.id
_entity.type
_entity.pdbx_description
1 polymer ?
#
loop_
_entity_poly.entity_id
_entity_poly.type
_entity_poly.pdbx_seq_one_letter_code
_entity_poly.pdbx_strand_id
1 'polypeptide(L)'
;MSLTADIKYGIHVLAFISWVVIFEILCGAIPVGKDTHPQIDPIAEYGWIGTITLYLLRFASLLVLPQCICNMLGLLLFNSFKEKVQLKAAPLLAPFVCFRVVTKGDYPDLENVEKNIDICFEAGIENFMFEVVTDKAINLPSRQKVREVVVPTTYQTKTGAKFKARALQFCLEDDVNVLREEDWIVHLDEETLLTTNAVSGILNFCEGGKHDFGQGVITYANGDIVNWVTTLSDSFRVADDMGKLRFQFSIFHKPIFGWKGSFVVTRFKAERAVTFDHGPEGSIAEDCFFSMIAYRDGYTFDFIEGEMHEKSPFTLWDFLQQRKRWLQGIFLTAHANQIPTRNKLFLALSLYAWAFMPFTSLQIFICPMFPLPRCLLLDAAVAFVGAVNLYMYIIGVVKSFSHKCRHNSWRLLLYIVGGLFTIPFNICIENLAVLLGMFGDKYKFYVVNKDIERDSRGPSPSQTPLLEV
;
A
#
# COMPACT_ATOMS: atom_id res chain seq x y z
N MET A 1 19.75 -7.12 -26.37
CA MET A 1 20.64 -6.60 -25.32
C MET A 1 19.77 -6.05 -24.20
N SER A 2 19.85 -6.59 -22.98
CA SER A 2 19.04 -6.12 -21.84
C SER A 2 19.52 -4.73 -21.42
N LEU A 3 18.64 -3.74 -21.37
CA LEU A 3 18.96 -2.39 -20.86
C LEU A 3 19.41 -2.50 -19.39
N THR A 4 20.43 -1.74 -18.99
CA THR A 4 20.87 -1.67 -17.59
C THR A 4 19.84 -0.93 -16.73
N ALA A 5 19.88 -1.13 -15.41
CA ALA A 5 18.97 -0.47 -14.48
C ALA A 5 19.03 1.07 -14.58
N ASP A 6 20.22 1.63 -14.74
CA ASP A 6 20.42 3.09 -14.84
C ASP A 6 19.86 3.66 -16.15
N ILE A 7 19.98 2.92 -17.26
CA ILE A 7 19.37 3.33 -18.53
C ILE A 7 17.83 3.26 -18.44
N LYS A 8 17.28 2.19 -17.87
CA LYS A 8 15.81 2.07 -17.63
C LYS A 8 15.30 3.24 -16.79
N TYR A 9 16.05 3.60 -15.75
CA TYR A 9 15.73 4.73 -14.89
C TYR A 9 15.81 6.08 -15.61
N GLY A 10 16.86 6.33 -16.40
CA GLY A 10 16.96 7.54 -17.23
C GLY A 10 15.81 7.67 -18.23
N ILE A 11 15.42 6.56 -18.88
CA ILE A 11 14.25 6.52 -19.78
C ILE A 11 12.97 6.84 -19.01
N HIS A 12 12.79 6.28 -17.82
CA HIS A 12 11.62 6.55 -16.96
C HIS A 12 11.54 8.03 -16.57
N VAL A 13 12.64 8.64 -16.12
CA VAL A 13 12.69 10.07 -15.76
C VAL A 13 12.32 10.95 -16.95
N LEU A 14 12.93 10.69 -18.13
CA LEU A 14 12.62 11.44 -19.35
C LEU A 14 11.16 11.24 -19.78
N ALA A 15 10.64 10.02 -19.70
CA ALA A 15 9.26 9.70 -20.03
C ALA A 15 8.27 10.39 -19.07
N PHE A 16 8.57 10.42 -17.77
CA PHE A 16 7.74 11.10 -16.77
C PHE A 16 7.68 12.61 -17.04
N ILE A 17 8.82 13.27 -17.20
CA ILE A 17 8.88 14.72 -17.45
C ILE A 17 8.17 15.06 -18.75
N SER A 18 8.44 14.29 -19.82
CA SER A 18 7.79 14.48 -21.12
C SER A 18 6.28 14.30 -21.02
N TRP A 19 5.82 13.29 -20.28
CA TRP A 19 4.41 13.04 -20.04
C TRP A 19 3.72 14.20 -19.33
N VAL A 20 4.31 14.72 -18.24
CA VAL A 20 3.75 15.87 -17.53
C VAL A 20 3.63 17.07 -18.46
N VAL A 21 4.69 17.42 -19.19
CA VAL A 21 4.67 18.56 -20.13
C VAL A 21 3.62 18.39 -21.24
N ILE A 22 3.54 17.20 -21.84
CA ILE A 22 2.55 16.91 -22.88
C ILE A 22 1.13 16.99 -22.30
N PHE A 23 0.89 16.43 -21.11
CA PHE A 23 -0.41 16.45 -20.46
C PHE A 23 -0.87 17.87 -20.13
N GLU A 24 0.03 18.72 -19.62
CA GLU A 24 -0.21 20.14 -19.38
C GLU A 24 -0.62 20.91 -20.65
N ILE A 25 0.00 20.59 -21.79
CA ILE A 25 -0.36 21.16 -23.09
C ILE A 25 -1.74 20.65 -23.54
N LEU A 26 -2.00 19.34 -23.42
CA LEU A 26 -3.27 18.72 -23.84
C LEU A 26 -4.46 19.22 -23.02
N CYS A 27 -4.26 19.49 -21.72
CA CYS A 27 -5.28 20.09 -20.87
C CYS A 27 -5.44 21.60 -21.07
N GLY A 28 -4.63 22.23 -21.94
CA GLY A 28 -4.66 23.66 -22.20
C GLY A 28 -4.10 24.52 -21.06
N ALA A 29 -3.48 23.91 -20.04
CA ALA A 29 -2.85 24.63 -18.94
C ALA A 29 -1.64 25.43 -19.46
N ILE A 30 -0.81 24.82 -20.32
CA ILE A 30 0.24 25.53 -21.08
C ILE A 30 -0.36 25.98 -22.43
N PRO A 31 -0.45 27.29 -22.70
CA PRO A 31 -1.03 27.78 -23.94
C PRO A 31 -0.09 27.49 -25.12
N VAL A 32 -0.64 26.89 -26.18
CA VAL A 32 0.05 26.74 -27.47
C VAL A 32 -0.78 27.46 -28.53
N GLY A 33 -0.29 28.61 -28.99
CA GLY A 33 -0.99 29.44 -29.99
C GLY A 33 -1.81 30.59 -29.42
N LYS A 34 -2.84 31.04 -30.14
CA LYS A 34 -3.72 32.13 -29.72
C LYS A 34 -4.68 31.65 -28.63
N ASP A 35 -4.83 32.44 -27.57
CA ASP A 35 -5.71 32.14 -26.45
C ASP A 35 -7.18 32.21 -26.94
N THR A 36 -7.80 31.05 -27.15
CA THR A 36 -9.21 30.92 -27.58
C THR A 36 -10.16 30.73 -26.40
N HIS A 37 -9.69 30.90 -25.16
CA HIS A 37 -10.52 30.69 -23.98
C HIS A 37 -11.60 31.78 -23.90
N PRO A 38 -12.87 31.39 -23.71
CA PRO A 38 -13.96 32.35 -23.62
C PRO A 38 -13.77 33.23 -22.37
N GLN A 39 -13.84 34.55 -22.54
CA GLN A 39 -13.93 35.48 -21.42
C GLN A 39 -15.33 35.40 -20.82
N ILE A 40 -15.47 34.53 -19.82
CA ILE A 40 -16.71 34.35 -19.07
C ILE A 40 -16.60 35.13 -17.77
N ASP A 41 -17.66 35.84 -17.38
CA ASP A 41 -17.84 36.32 -16.02
C ASP A 41 -18.67 35.29 -15.24
N PRO A 42 -18.06 34.50 -14.34
CA PRO A 42 -18.76 33.45 -13.61
C PRO A 42 -19.89 33.97 -12.72
N ILE A 43 -19.75 35.17 -12.17
CA ILE A 43 -20.74 35.73 -11.26
C ILE A 43 -21.98 36.13 -12.05
N ALA A 44 -21.80 36.70 -13.24
CA ALA A 44 -22.89 37.01 -14.14
C ALA A 44 -23.60 35.74 -14.64
N GLU A 45 -22.86 34.69 -14.97
CA GLU A 45 -23.39 33.47 -15.58
C GLU A 45 -24.00 32.48 -14.57
N TYR A 46 -23.31 32.26 -13.44
CA TYR A 46 -23.61 31.22 -12.46
C TYR A 46 -24.06 31.77 -11.10
N GLY A 47 -24.03 33.09 -10.92
CA GLY A 47 -24.25 33.74 -9.63
C GLY A 47 -23.13 33.47 -8.62
N TRP A 48 -23.23 34.12 -7.46
CA TRP A 48 -22.24 33.99 -6.38
C TRP A 48 -22.09 32.56 -5.86
N ILE A 49 -23.22 31.90 -5.58
CA ILE A 49 -23.23 30.55 -4.99
C ILE A 49 -22.64 29.52 -5.97
N GLY A 50 -23.05 29.57 -7.26
CA GLY A 50 -22.54 28.67 -8.29
C GLY A 50 -21.05 28.86 -8.50
N THR A 51 -20.60 30.11 -8.66
CA THR A 51 -19.18 30.46 -8.82
C THR A 51 -18.33 29.95 -7.66
N ILE A 52 -18.74 30.24 -6.41
CA ILE A 52 -18.01 29.79 -5.22
C ILE A 52 -17.93 28.27 -5.18
N THR A 53 -19.03 27.57 -5.48
CA THR A 53 -19.08 26.10 -5.50
C THR A 53 -18.11 25.51 -6.52
N LEU A 54 -18.07 26.05 -7.75
CA LEU A 54 -17.17 25.60 -8.80
C LEU A 54 -15.70 25.81 -8.42
N TYR A 55 -15.34 26.96 -7.83
CA TYR A 55 -13.98 27.19 -7.34
C TYR A 55 -13.63 26.26 -6.17
N LEU A 56 -14.53 26.05 -5.20
CA LEU A 56 -14.30 25.14 -4.08
C LEU A 56 -14.06 23.71 -4.54
N LEU A 57 -14.86 23.21 -5.49
CA LEU A 57 -14.64 21.90 -6.10
C LEU A 57 -13.24 21.83 -6.72
N ARG A 58 -12.86 22.85 -7.49
CA ARG A 58 -11.56 22.90 -8.15
C ARG A 58 -10.39 22.92 -7.15
N PHE A 59 -10.51 23.65 -6.04
CA PHE A 59 -9.53 23.63 -4.95
C PHE A 59 -9.52 22.28 -4.21
N ALA A 60 -10.66 21.60 -4.08
CA ALA A 60 -10.70 20.27 -3.48
C ALA A 60 -9.87 19.25 -4.28
N SER A 61 -9.78 19.40 -5.61
CA SER A 61 -8.88 18.59 -6.46
C SER A 61 -7.40 18.77 -6.12
N LEU A 62 -7.01 19.87 -5.45
CA LEU A 62 -5.63 20.10 -5.00
C LEU A 62 -5.32 19.51 -3.63
N LEU A 63 -6.30 18.93 -2.91
CA LEU A 63 -6.02 18.27 -1.62
C LEU A 63 -5.01 17.13 -1.76
N VAL A 64 -4.98 16.46 -2.92
CA VAL A 64 -4.02 15.37 -3.23
C VAL A 64 -2.65 15.89 -3.67
N LEU A 65 -2.49 17.19 -3.94
CA LEU A 65 -1.26 17.77 -4.48
C LEU A 65 0.00 17.43 -3.66
N PRO A 66 0.01 17.52 -2.31
CA PRO A 66 1.18 17.14 -1.52
C PRO A 66 1.60 15.68 -1.73
N GLN A 67 0.63 14.78 -1.86
CA GLN A 67 0.87 13.36 -2.16
C GLN A 67 1.40 13.17 -3.59
N CYS A 68 0.85 13.87 -4.58
CA CYS A 68 1.37 13.84 -5.97
C CYS A 68 2.80 14.35 -6.07
N ILE A 69 3.16 15.40 -5.31
CA ILE A 69 4.55 15.90 -5.25
C ILE A 69 5.47 14.83 -4.68
N CYS A 70 5.10 14.19 -3.57
CA CYS A 70 5.92 13.13 -2.98
C CYS A 70 6.02 11.89 -3.89
N ASN A 71 4.94 11.56 -4.61
CA ASN A 71 4.96 10.50 -5.63
C ASN A 71 5.94 10.84 -6.76
N MET A 72 5.86 12.05 -7.32
CA MET A 72 6.82 12.52 -8.32
C MET A 72 8.26 12.45 -7.80
N LEU A 73 8.53 13.03 -6.63
CA LEU A 73 9.89 13.08 -6.08
C LEU A 73 10.42 11.67 -5.79
N GLY A 74 9.58 10.75 -5.31
CA GLY A 74 9.97 9.36 -5.11
C GLY A 74 10.37 8.66 -6.41
N LEU A 75 9.55 8.81 -7.45
CA LEU A 75 9.80 8.22 -8.77
C LEU A 75 11.02 8.85 -9.47
N LEU A 76 11.25 10.15 -9.28
CA LEU A 76 12.33 10.88 -9.93
C LEU A 76 13.66 10.82 -9.19
N LEU A 77 13.70 10.74 -7.86
CA LEU A 77 14.95 10.79 -7.09
C LEU A 77 15.52 9.40 -6.77
N PHE A 78 14.69 8.35 -6.79
CA PHE A 78 15.13 7.01 -6.42
C PHE A 78 14.96 6.02 -7.56
N ASN A 79 16.05 5.31 -7.89
CA ASN A 79 16.05 4.32 -8.95
C ASN A 79 15.24 3.08 -8.53
N SER A 80 14.06 2.90 -9.12
CA SER A 80 13.16 1.75 -8.89
C SER A 80 13.43 0.55 -9.83
N PHE A 81 14.45 0.63 -10.70
CA PHE A 81 14.79 -0.42 -11.68
C PHE A 81 15.97 -1.30 -11.27
N LYS A 82 16.51 -1.12 -10.05
CA LYS A 82 17.54 -2.00 -9.51
C LYS A 82 16.93 -3.40 -9.28
N GLU A 83 17.42 -4.39 -10.01
CA GLU A 83 16.90 -5.77 -9.98
C GLU A 83 17.45 -6.59 -8.80
N LYS A 84 18.60 -6.21 -8.23
CA LYS A 84 19.25 -6.95 -7.13
C LYS A 84 19.59 -6.02 -5.97
N VAL A 85 19.20 -6.42 -4.77
CA VAL A 85 19.63 -5.78 -3.53
C VAL A 85 20.96 -6.41 -3.12
N GLN A 86 22.01 -5.60 -3.01
CA GLN A 86 23.30 -6.08 -2.52
C GLN A 86 23.30 -6.10 -1.00
N LEU A 87 23.63 -7.25 -0.42
CA LEU A 87 23.86 -7.39 1.02
C LEU A 87 25.09 -6.59 1.43
N LYS A 88 24.94 -5.77 2.47
CA LYS A 88 26.02 -4.93 3.03
C LYS A 88 26.84 -5.67 4.09
N ALA A 89 26.30 -6.74 4.67
CA ALA A 89 26.93 -7.55 5.70
C ALA A 89 26.70 -9.04 5.43
N ALA A 90 27.49 -9.89 6.10
CA ALA A 90 27.36 -11.34 5.99
C ALA A 90 26.04 -11.79 6.65
N PRO A 91 25.16 -12.53 5.94
CA PRO A 91 23.88 -12.99 6.49
C PRO A 91 23.97 -13.81 7.79
N LEU A 92 25.08 -14.52 8.01
CA LEU A 92 25.29 -15.30 9.24
C LEU A 92 25.44 -14.42 10.50
N LEU A 93 25.88 -13.17 10.33
CA LEU A 93 26.02 -12.20 11.42
C LEU A 93 24.76 -11.36 11.62
N ALA A 94 23.74 -11.57 10.80
CA ALA A 94 22.51 -10.80 10.88
C ALA A 94 21.84 -10.97 12.25
N PRO A 95 21.20 -9.91 12.77
CA PRO A 95 20.40 -9.98 13.97
C PRO A 95 19.24 -10.95 13.78
N PHE A 96 18.67 -11.41 14.89
CA PHE A 96 17.55 -12.34 14.85
C PHE A 96 16.30 -11.68 14.25
N VAL A 97 15.66 -12.36 13.31
CA VAL A 97 14.44 -11.89 12.62
C VAL A 97 13.28 -12.85 12.84
N CYS A 98 12.18 -12.35 13.41
CA CYS A 98 10.91 -13.05 13.54
C CYS A 98 9.96 -12.62 12.42
N PHE A 99 9.67 -13.50 11.47
CA PHE A 99 8.64 -13.28 10.45
C PHE A 99 7.27 -13.62 11.05
N ARG A 100 6.46 -12.61 11.36
CA ARG A 100 5.16 -12.78 11.99
C ARG A 100 4.04 -12.73 10.95
N VAL A 101 3.28 -13.82 10.87
CA VAL A 101 2.11 -13.95 9.99
C VAL A 101 0.86 -13.95 10.86
N VAL A 102 -0.09 -13.06 10.60
CA VAL A 102 -1.37 -13.05 11.33
C VAL A 102 -2.49 -13.58 10.44
N THR A 103 -3.23 -14.57 10.93
CA THR A 103 -4.35 -15.19 10.22
C THR A 103 -5.54 -15.43 11.15
N LYS A 104 -6.72 -15.61 10.57
CA LYS A 104 -7.90 -16.10 11.30
C LYS A 104 -7.90 -17.61 11.50
N GLY A 105 -7.03 -18.33 10.79
CA GLY A 105 -7.00 -19.79 10.79
C GLY A 105 -8.09 -20.43 9.92
N ASP A 106 -8.65 -19.67 8.98
CA ASP A 106 -9.63 -20.19 8.01
C ASP A 106 -8.94 -20.95 6.85
N TYR A 107 -7.64 -20.76 6.66
CA TYR A 107 -6.82 -21.40 5.62
C TYR A 107 -5.65 -22.18 6.25
N PRO A 108 -5.85 -23.44 6.65
CA PRO A 108 -4.88 -24.16 7.48
C PRO A 108 -3.62 -24.60 6.74
N ASP A 109 -3.67 -24.72 5.41
CA ASP A 109 -2.56 -25.28 4.64
C ASP A 109 -1.31 -24.38 4.66
N LEU A 110 -1.47 -23.05 4.82
CA LEU A 110 -0.42 -22.02 4.93
C LEU A 110 0.88 -22.29 4.14
N GLU A 111 0.76 -22.84 2.92
CA GLU A 111 1.90 -23.27 2.09
C GLU A 111 2.92 -22.14 1.82
N ASN A 112 2.47 -20.88 1.92
CA ASN A 112 3.31 -19.71 1.75
C ASN A 112 4.40 -19.61 2.83
N VAL A 113 4.13 -20.06 4.05
CA VAL A 113 5.12 -20.07 5.15
C VAL A 113 6.28 -20.97 4.79
N GLU A 114 6.02 -22.16 4.24
CA GLU A 114 7.06 -23.10 3.82
C GLU A 114 7.93 -22.51 2.70
N LYS A 115 7.28 -21.94 1.67
CA LYS A 115 7.99 -21.27 0.57
C LYS A 115 8.84 -20.10 1.06
N ASN A 116 8.35 -19.35 2.04
CA ASN A 116 9.08 -18.22 2.61
C ASN A 116 10.29 -18.67 3.45
N ILE A 117 10.19 -19.81 4.15
CA ILE A 117 11.34 -20.42 4.84
C ILE A 117 12.42 -20.82 3.83
N ASP A 118 12.05 -21.44 2.72
CA ASP A 118 12.99 -21.82 1.66
C ASP A 118 13.67 -20.58 1.06
N ILE A 119 12.93 -19.50 0.83
CA ILE A 119 13.48 -18.22 0.34
C ILE A 119 14.44 -17.58 1.35
N CYS A 120 14.17 -17.69 2.65
CA CYS A 120 15.10 -17.27 3.69
C CYS A 120 16.41 -18.07 3.62
N PHE A 121 16.34 -19.38 3.48
CA PHE A 121 17.54 -20.21 3.31
C PHE A 121 18.29 -19.88 2.01
N GLU A 122 17.58 -19.64 0.90
CA GLU A 122 18.18 -19.22 -0.38
C GLU A 122 18.90 -17.87 -0.24
N ALA A 123 18.34 -16.94 0.54
CA ALA A 123 18.97 -15.66 0.86
C ALA A 123 20.14 -15.77 1.85
N GLY A 124 20.34 -16.94 2.47
CA GLY A 124 21.45 -17.24 3.37
C GLY A 124 21.25 -16.81 4.82
N ILE A 125 20.03 -16.44 5.24
CA ILE A 125 19.77 -16.11 6.66
C ILE A 125 19.60 -17.41 7.47
N GLU A 126 20.26 -17.50 8.62
CA GLU A 126 20.12 -18.64 9.54
C GLU A 126 19.41 -18.25 10.85
N ASN A 127 19.55 -17.00 11.28
CA ASN A 127 19.02 -16.50 12.55
C ASN A 127 17.60 -15.93 12.39
N PHE A 128 16.65 -16.80 12.07
CA PHE A 128 15.24 -16.39 11.98
C PHE A 128 14.29 -17.41 12.60
N MET A 129 13.03 -17.02 12.71
CA MET A 129 11.88 -17.90 12.89
C MET A 129 10.65 -17.32 12.19
N PHE A 130 9.65 -18.17 11.93
CA PHE A 130 8.31 -17.77 11.56
C PHE A 130 7.39 -17.96 12.76
N GLU A 131 6.62 -16.93 13.07
CA GLU A 131 5.60 -16.94 14.10
C GLU A 131 4.22 -16.76 13.47
N VAL A 132 3.41 -17.80 13.49
CA VAL A 132 2.04 -17.79 12.95
C VAL A 132 1.08 -17.53 14.08
N VAL A 133 0.48 -16.35 14.07
CA VAL A 133 -0.49 -15.89 15.07
C VAL A 133 -1.89 -16.12 14.52
N THR A 134 -2.69 -16.93 15.20
CA THR A 134 -3.98 -17.38 14.68
C THR A 134 -5.10 -17.28 15.71
N ASP A 135 -6.30 -16.88 15.27
CA ASP A 135 -7.52 -16.91 16.11
C ASP A 135 -8.04 -18.35 16.33
N LYS A 136 -7.73 -19.27 15.40
CA LYS A 136 -8.12 -20.69 15.46
C LYS A 136 -6.88 -21.57 15.31
N ALA A 137 -6.74 -22.58 16.16
CA ALA A 137 -5.64 -23.53 16.05
C ALA A 137 -5.64 -24.18 14.65
N ILE A 138 -4.51 -24.05 13.97
CA ILE A 138 -4.23 -24.65 12.66
C ILE A 138 -3.49 -25.99 12.85
N ASN A 139 -2.83 -26.17 14.00
CA ASN A 139 -2.03 -27.34 14.34
C ASN A 139 -0.89 -27.54 13.34
N LEU A 140 -0.09 -26.49 13.15
CA LEU A 140 1.03 -26.55 12.23
C LEU A 140 2.00 -27.67 12.67
N PRO A 141 2.49 -28.49 11.73
CA PRO A 141 3.43 -29.55 12.07
C PRO A 141 4.66 -28.94 12.74
N SER A 142 5.09 -29.55 13.84
CA SER A 142 6.27 -29.09 14.59
C SER A 142 7.51 -29.20 13.70
N ARG A 143 7.92 -28.09 13.11
CA ARG A 143 9.09 -27.96 12.24
C ARG A 143 10.10 -27.02 12.89
N GLN A 144 11.38 -27.24 12.60
CA GLN A 144 12.43 -26.30 12.96
C GLN A 144 12.08 -24.93 12.35
N LYS A 145 12.16 -23.85 13.14
CA LYS A 145 11.90 -22.45 12.74
C LYS A 145 10.44 -21.98 12.67
N VAL A 146 9.44 -22.79 13.01
CA VAL A 146 8.03 -22.32 13.04
C VAL A 146 7.46 -22.39 14.46
N ARG A 147 6.76 -21.33 14.88
CA ARG A 147 5.99 -21.26 16.13
C ARG A 147 4.55 -20.88 15.81
N GLU A 148 3.61 -21.64 16.33
CA GLU A 148 2.19 -21.29 16.31
C GLU A 148 1.81 -20.59 17.63
N VAL A 149 1.09 -19.47 17.54
CA VAL A 149 0.54 -18.72 18.67
C VAL A 149 -0.97 -18.60 18.47
N VAL A 150 -1.73 -19.38 19.24
CA VAL A 150 -3.19 -19.34 19.19
C VAL A 150 -3.69 -18.28 20.17
N VAL A 151 -4.41 -17.27 19.67
CA VAL A 151 -4.96 -16.20 20.50
C VAL A 151 -6.21 -16.71 21.23
N PRO A 152 -6.20 -16.85 22.57
CA PRO A 152 -7.33 -17.41 23.30
C PRO A 152 -8.58 -16.58 23.08
N THR A 153 -9.75 -17.17 22.85
CA THR A 153 -11.01 -16.42 22.64
C THR A 153 -11.38 -15.55 23.84
N THR A 154 -10.88 -15.88 25.03
CA THR A 154 -11.08 -15.14 26.29
C THR A 154 -10.13 -13.94 26.44
N TYR A 155 -9.04 -13.86 25.66
CA TYR A 155 -8.09 -12.76 25.78
C TYR A 155 -8.73 -11.44 25.31
N GLN A 156 -8.61 -10.42 26.16
CA GLN A 156 -9.04 -9.06 25.90
C GLN A 156 -7.87 -8.12 26.21
N THR A 157 -7.58 -7.21 25.30
CA THR A 157 -6.57 -6.18 25.55
C THR A 157 -7.12 -5.15 26.55
N LYS A 158 -6.25 -4.36 27.17
CA LYS A 158 -6.63 -3.41 28.23
C LYS A 158 -7.56 -2.32 27.72
N THR A 159 -7.40 -1.89 26.47
CA THR A 159 -8.23 -0.85 25.87
C THR A 159 -9.35 -1.39 24.96
N GLY A 160 -9.45 -2.72 24.80
CA GLY A 160 -10.49 -3.36 23.99
C GLY A 160 -10.23 -3.31 22.47
N ALA A 161 -8.96 -3.38 22.06
CA ALA A 161 -8.57 -3.56 20.68
C ALA A 161 -9.11 -4.90 20.12
N LYS A 162 -9.37 -4.93 18.82
CA LYS A 162 -10.06 -6.02 18.12
C LYS A 162 -9.27 -6.46 16.88
N PHE A 163 -9.70 -7.57 16.28
CA PHE A 163 -9.19 -8.07 14.99
C PHE A 163 -7.66 -8.27 15.00
N LYS A 164 -6.97 -7.86 13.94
CA LYS A 164 -5.51 -8.02 13.80
C LYS A 164 -4.74 -7.29 14.91
N ALA A 165 -5.20 -6.11 15.36
CA ALA A 165 -4.59 -5.37 16.47
C ALA A 165 -4.56 -6.18 17.78
N ARG A 166 -5.66 -6.90 18.08
CA ARG A 166 -5.76 -7.78 19.25
C ARG A 166 -4.78 -8.94 19.19
N ALA A 167 -4.67 -9.58 18.03
CA ALA A 167 -3.75 -10.70 17.83
C ALA A 167 -2.28 -10.24 17.96
N LEU A 168 -1.94 -9.10 17.35
CA LEU A 168 -0.61 -8.51 17.45
C LEU A 168 -0.29 -8.09 18.89
N GLN A 169 -1.24 -7.49 19.61
CA GLN A 169 -1.04 -7.12 21.01
C GLN A 169 -0.82 -8.34 21.90
N PHE A 170 -1.53 -9.45 21.67
CA PHE A 170 -1.35 -10.69 22.44
C PHE A 170 0.10 -11.19 22.36
N CYS A 171 0.75 -11.07 21.21
CA CYS A 171 2.15 -11.46 21.03
C CYS A 171 3.16 -10.60 21.79
N LEU A 172 2.74 -9.42 22.28
CA LEU A 172 3.57 -8.50 23.05
C LEU A 172 3.44 -8.71 24.57
N GLU A 173 2.51 -9.56 25.02
CA GLU A 173 2.33 -9.87 26.45
C GLU A 173 3.52 -10.67 27.00
N ASP A 174 3.90 -10.41 28.25
CA ASP A 174 5.14 -10.94 28.86
C ASP A 174 5.16 -12.47 28.96
N ASP A 175 4.00 -13.10 29.11
CA ASP A 175 3.85 -14.56 29.19
C ASP A 175 3.79 -15.25 27.81
N VAL A 176 3.64 -14.46 26.73
CA VAL A 176 3.51 -14.96 25.35
C VAL A 176 4.77 -14.68 24.54
N ASN A 177 5.40 -13.53 24.75
CA ASN A 177 6.55 -13.08 24.00
C ASN A 177 7.78 -13.96 24.25
N VAL A 178 8.53 -14.23 23.18
CA VAL A 178 9.79 -14.98 23.22
C VAL A 178 10.98 -14.16 22.68
N LEU A 179 10.72 -12.93 22.22
CA LEU A 179 11.71 -12.06 21.58
C LEU A 179 12.43 -11.18 22.61
N ARG A 180 13.69 -10.88 22.32
CA ARG A 180 14.51 -9.93 23.06
C ARG A 180 14.29 -8.52 22.52
N GLU A 181 14.64 -7.51 23.32
CA GLU A 181 14.46 -6.09 22.96
C GLU A 181 15.07 -5.71 21.59
N GLU A 182 16.23 -6.29 21.25
CA GLU A 182 16.97 -5.98 20.02
C GLU A 182 16.57 -6.87 18.83
N ASP A 183 15.67 -7.83 19.02
CA ASP A 183 15.19 -8.68 17.93
C ASP A 183 14.25 -7.89 17.01
N TRP A 184 14.17 -8.31 15.75
CA TRP A 184 13.36 -7.66 14.72
C TRP A 184 12.14 -8.49 14.37
N ILE A 185 11.02 -7.83 14.09
CA ILE A 185 9.79 -8.46 13.60
C ILE A 185 9.53 -7.99 12.19
N VAL A 186 9.23 -8.92 11.28
CA VAL A 186 8.75 -8.65 9.92
C VAL A 186 7.28 -9.07 9.88
N HIS A 187 6.37 -8.11 9.75
CA HIS A 187 4.93 -8.38 9.65
C HIS A 187 4.55 -8.71 8.21
N LEU A 188 3.89 -9.85 8.04
CA LEU A 188 3.44 -10.40 6.77
C LEU A 188 1.91 -10.64 6.85
N ASP A 189 1.23 -10.41 5.73
CA ASP A 189 -0.12 -10.95 5.54
C ASP A 189 -0.03 -12.44 5.17
N GLU A 190 -1.13 -13.18 5.34
CA GLU A 190 -1.15 -14.65 5.19
C GLU A 190 -0.84 -15.14 3.76
N GLU A 191 -1.10 -14.30 2.75
CA GLU A 191 -0.81 -14.55 1.35
C GLU A 191 0.59 -14.08 0.90
N THR A 192 1.32 -13.37 1.76
CA THR A 192 2.57 -12.71 1.36
C THR A 192 3.67 -13.74 1.09
N LEU A 193 4.30 -13.62 -0.08
CA LEU A 193 5.49 -14.34 -0.46
C LEU A 193 6.70 -13.40 -0.44
N LEU A 194 7.76 -13.85 0.22
CA LEU A 194 9.04 -13.17 0.27
C LEU A 194 9.73 -13.23 -1.11
N THR A 195 10.77 -12.42 -1.25
CA THR A 195 11.77 -12.58 -2.30
C THR A 195 13.16 -12.51 -1.67
N THR A 196 14.16 -13.11 -2.31
CA THR A 196 15.56 -13.02 -1.83
C THR A 196 16.05 -11.56 -1.73
N ASN A 197 15.55 -10.68 -2.60
CA ASN A 197 15.78 -9.24 -2.54
C ASN A 197 15.12 -8.58 -1.32
N ALA A 198 13.88 -8.94 -0.99
CA ALA A 198 13.21 -8.44 0.20
C ALA A 198 13.95 -8.88 1.47
N VAL A 199 14.35 -10.16 1.57
CA VAL A 199 15.17 -10.65 2.68
C VAL A 199 16.49 -9.88 2.77
N SER A 200 17.17 -9.65 1.65
CA SER A 200 18.41 -8.87 1.63
C SER A 200 18.21 -7.42 2.08
N GLY A 201 17.09 -6.80 1.72
CA GLY A 201 16.71 -5.45 2.16
C GLY A 201 16.42 -5.38 3.65
N ILE A 202 15.67 -6.36 4.17
CA ILE A 202 15.38 -6.51 5.60
C ILE A 202 16.70 -6.63 6.37
N LEU A 203 17.60 -7.50 5.94
CA LEU A 203 18.90 -7.67 6.60
C LEU A 203 19.72 -6.39 6.62
N ASN A 204 19.78 -5.67 5.49
CA ASN A 204 20.46 -4.38 5.41
C ASN A 204 19.85 -3.32 6.34
N PHE A 205 18.53 -3.35 6.53
CA PHE A 205 17.82 -2.44 7.42
C PHE A 205 18.11 -2.78 8.89
N CYS A 206 17.96 -4.06 9.27
CA CYS A 206 18.20 -4.52 10.64
C CYS A 206 19.65 -4.31 11.09
N GLU A 207 20.62 -4.64 10.22
CA GLU A 207 22.05 -4.42 10.48
C GLU A 207 22.39 -2.93 10.60
N GLY A 208 21.75 -2.09 9.78
CA GLY A 208 21.94 -0.64 9.84
C GLY A 208 21.46 -0.05 11.17
N GLY A 209 20.39 -0.60 11.75
CA GLY A 209 19.95 -0.31 13.11
C GLY A 209 19.63 1.16 13.43
N LYS A 210 19.57 2.04 12.42
CA LYS A 210 19.43 3.50 12.58
C LYS A 210 17.99 3.94 12.85
N HIS A 211 17.03 3.16 12.37
CA HIS A 211 15.59 3.43 12.46
C HIS A 211 14.90 2.21 13.04
N ASP A 212 13.86 2.41 13.85
CA ASP A 212 13.17 1.31 14.54
C ASP A 212 12.07 0.68 13.67
N PHE A 213 11.61 1.41 12.66
CA PHE A 213 10.52 1.01 11.79
C PHE A 213 10.92 1.14 10.32
N GLY A 214 10.50 0.19 9.49
CA GLY A 214 10.75 0.26 8.07
C GLY A 214 9.66 -0.39 7.26
N GLN A 215 9.54 0.02 6.00
CA GLN A 215 8.53 -0.51 5.08
C GLN A 215 9.06 -0.62 3.65
N GLY A 216 8.71 -1.72 2.98
CA GLY A 216 9.08 -1.98 1.59
C GLY A 216 7.92 -1.95 0.59
N VAL A 217 8.23 -2.34 -0.66
CA VAL A 217 7.30 -2.36 -1.79
C VAL A 217 6.56 -3.69 -1.87
N ILE A 218 5.27 -3.65 -2.12
CA ILE A 218 4.47 -4.84 -2.39
C ILE A 218 4.01 -4.81 -3.84
N THR A 219 4.06 -5.97 -4.50
CA THR A 219 3.56 -6.15 -5.87
C THR A 219 2.50 -7.26 -5.91
N TYR A 220 1.51 -7.10 -6.80
CA TYR A 220 0.30 -7.93 -6.79
C TYR A 220 0.18 -8.90 -7.98
N ALA A 221 1.06 -8.75 -8.97
CA ALA A 221 0.96 -9.43 -10.25
C ALA A 221 1.80 -10.71 -10.34
N ASN A 222 2.29 -11.24 -9.23
CA ASN A 222 3.16 -12.42 -9.19
C ASN A 222 2.34 -13.73 -9.04
N GLY A 223 2.83 -14.82 -9.63
CA GLY A 223 2.11 -16.10 -9.67
C GLY A 223 0.83 -16.05 -10.52
N ASP A 224 -0.15 -16.88 -10.18
CA ASP A 224 -1.43 -16.95 -10.88
C ASP A 224 -2.36 -15.79 -10.49
N ILE A 225 -2.81 -15.05 -11.50
CA ILE A 225 -3.71 -13.91 -11.34
C ILE A 225 -5.14 -14.43 -11.34
N VAL A 226 -5.81 -14.31 -10.20
CA VAL A 226 -7.20 -14.73 -10.01
C VAL A 226 -8.17 -13.74 -10.68
N ASN A 227 -7.95 -12.43 -10.48
CA ASN A 227 -8.79 -11.38 -11.05
C ASN A 227 -7.94 -10.27 -11.67
N TRP A 228 -8.00 -10.16 -13.00
CA TRP A 228 -7.21 -9.20 -13.76
C TRP A 228 -7.63 -7.75 -13.51
N VAL A 229 -8.92 -7.48 -13.30
CA VAL A 229 -9.41 -6.11 -13.11
C VAL A 229 -8.91 -5.54 -11.78
N THR A 230 -8.98 -6.31 -10.69
CA THR A 230 -8.48 -5.89 -9.38
C THR A 230 -6.96 -5.79 -9.38
N THR A 231 -6.26 -6.74 -9.99
CA THR A 231 -4.78 -6.75 -10.09
C THR A 231 -4.23 -5.55 -10.87
N LEU A 232 -4.84 -5.22 -12.01
CA LEU A 232 -4.46 -4.04 -12.79
C LEU A 232 -4.80 -2.74 -12.04
N SER A 233 -5.93 -2.71 -11.31
CA SER A 233 -6.30 -1.55 -10.49
C SER A 233 -5.32 -1.33 -9.33
N ASP A 234 -4.87 -2.41 -8.67
CA ASP A 234 -3.88 -2.37 -7.58
C ASP A 234 -2.46 -2.04 -8.04
N SER A 235 -2.18 -2.12 -9.35
CA SER A 235 -0.86 -1.74 -9.89
C SER A 235 -0.52 -0.27 -9.56
N PHE A 236 -1.53 0.60 -9.41
CA PHE A 236 -1.33 1.97 -8.93
C PHE A 236 -0.65 2.03 -7.55
N ARG A 237 -0.95 1.08 -6.66
CA ARG A 237 -0.37 1.01 -5.30
C ARG A 237 1.12 0.71 -5.34
N VAL A 238 1.56 -0.08 -6.32
CA VAL A 238 3.00 -0.32 -6.54
C VAL A 238 3.71 1.00 -6.85
N ALA A 239 3.11 1.86 -7.66
CA ALA A 239 3.64 3.20 -7.93
C ALA A 239 3.62 4.11 -6.69
N ASP A 240 2.58 4.04 -5.85
CA ASP A 240 2.49 4.82 -4.61
C ASP A 240 3.55 4.37 -3.57
N ASP A 241 3.86 3.08 -3.51
CA ASP A 241 4.95 2.53 -2.70
C ASP A 241 6.32 3.06 -3.15
N MET A 242 6.61 2.96 -4.45
CA MET A 242 7.88 3.42 -5.04
C MET A 242 8.01 4.94 -5.06
N GLY A 243 6.88 5.65 -5.05
CA GLY A 243 6.80 7.10 -5.06
C GLY A 243 6.75 7.65 -3.64
N LYS A 244 5.53 7.95 -3.17
CA LYS A 244 5.25 8.65 -1.92
C LYS A 244 5.84 7.94 -0.71
N LEU A 245 5.65 6.62 -0.58
CA LEU A 245 6.13 5.89 0.60
C LEU A 245 7.66 5.86 0.64
N ARG A 246 8.30 5.56 -0.48
CA ARG A 246 9.76 5.65 -0.60
C ARG A 246 10.28 7.04 -0.28
N PHE A 247 9.72 8.09 -0.87
CA PHE A 247 10.15 9.45 -0.63
C PHE A 247 10.00 9.86 0.84
N GLN A 248 8.84 9.61 1.45
CA GLN A 248 8.62 10.05 2.84
C GLN A 248 9.55 9.34 3.82
N PHE A 249 9.84 8.05 3.60
CA PHE A 249 10.67 7.28 4.51
C PHE A 249 12.15 7.54 4.29
N SER A 250 12.60 7.74 3.05
CA SER A 250 14.01 8.03 2.77
C SER A 250 14.41 9.48 3.07
N ILE A 251 13.48 10.45 3.04
CA ILE A 251 13.79 11.87 3.24
C ILE A 251 13.30 12.40 4.59
N PHE A 252 12.04 12.16 4.94
CA PHE A 252 11.47 12.68 6.19
C PHE A 252 11.64 11.72 7.36
N HIS A 253 11.89 10.43 7.09
CA HIS A 253 11.94 9.35 8.06
C HIS A 253 10.67 9.27 8.93
N LYS A 254 9.51 9.59 8.34
CA LYS A 254 8.21 9.76 9.01
C LYS A 254 7.05 9.26 8.14
N PRO A 255 5.97 8.69 8.74
CA PRO A 255 4.80 8.20 8.03
C PRO A 255 3.79 9.32 7.81
N ILE A 256 4.19 10.43 7.18
CA ILE A 256 3.35 11.63 7.03
C ILE A 256 2.03 11.36 6.28
N PHE A 257 2.02 10.38 5.36
CA PHE A 257 0.84 9.92 4.64
C PHE A 257 0.37 8.52 5.09
N GLY A 258 0.74 8.12 6.32
CA GLY A 258 0.53 6.77 6.81
C GLY A 258 1.47 5.74 6.18
N TRP A 259 1.19 4.47 6.47
CA TRP A 259 1.94 3.32 5.95
C TRP A 259 1.00 2.10 5.81
N LYS A 260 1.51 0.94 5.41
CA LYS A 260 0.76 -0.29 5.13
C LYS A 260 0.99 -1.32 6.24
N GLY A 261 0.09 -2.28 6.39
CA GLY A 261 0.18 -3.34 7.43
C GLY A 261 0.93 -4.60 7.05
N SER A 262 1.62 -4.60 5.91
CA SER A 262 2.45 -5.72 5.42
C SER A 262 3.75 -5.19 4.80
N PHE A 263 4.77 -6.05 4.78
CA PHE A 263 6.17 -5.69 4.55
C PHE A 263 6.61 -4.54 5.46
N VAL A 264 6.27 -4.67 6.73
CA VAL A 264 6.71 -3.78 7.81
C VAL A 264 7.76 -4.49 8.63
N VAL A 265 8.86 -3.81 8.94
CA VAL A 265 9.88 -4.30 9.86
C VAL A 265 9.92 -3.39 11.07
N THR A 266 9.93 -3.98 12.25
CA THR A 266 9.95 -3.26 13.52
C THR A 266 11.03 -3.83 14.43
N ARG A 267 11.67 -2.98 15.24
CA ARG A 267 12.45 -3.45 16.38
C ARG A 267 11.50 -3.79 17.52
N PHE A 268 11.65 -4.97 18.11
CA PHE A 268 10.72 -5.47 19.12
C PHE A 268 10.54 -4.48 20.28
N LYS A 269 11.63 -3.90 20.80
CA LYS A 269 11.57 -2.87 21.85
C LYS A 269 10.66 -1.69 21.50
N ALA A 270 10.78 -1.18 20.27
CA ALA A 270 9.99 -0.04 19.81
C ALA A 270 8.53 -0.44 19.59
N GLU A 271 8.27 -1.60 18.97
CA GLU A 271 6.92 -2.12 18.79
C GLU A 271 6.21 -2.33 20.13
N ARG A 272 6.90 -2.93 21.10
CA ARG A 272 6.39 -3.15 22.45
C ARG A 272 6.06 -1.83 23.16
N ALA A 273 6.90 -0.81 22.98
CA ALA A 273 6.67 0.51 23.57
C ALA A 273 5.47 1.23 22.93
N VAL A 274 5.32 1.13 21.61
CA VAL A 274 4.22 1.76 20.86
C VAL A 274 2.89 1.04 21.09
N THR A 275 2.90 -0.29 21.23
CA THR A 275 1.76 -1.21 21.41
C THR A 275 0.74 -1.21 20.24
N PHE A 276 -0.04 -2.28 20.08
CA PHE A 276 -1.23 -2.31 19.21
C PHE A 276 -2.54 -2.09 19.98
N ASP A 277 -2.47 -1.88 21.31
CA ASP A 277 -3.63 -1.68 22.19
C ASP A 277 -4.10 -0.22 22.20
N HIS A 278 -4.71 0.22 21.09
CA HIS A 278 -5.23 1.59 20.89
C HIS A 278 -6.76 1.67 20.83
N GLY A 279 -7.42 0.67 21.41
CA GLY A 279 -8.86 0.57 21.53
C GLY A 279 -9.56 0.22 20.21
N PRO A 280 -10.90 0.26 20.21
CA PRO A 280 -11.69 -0.10 19.03
C PRO A 280 -11.42 0.79 17.81
N GLU A 281 -11.09 2.07 18.01
CA GLU A 281 -10.80 3.00 16.91
C GLU A 281 -9.48 2.67 16.19
N GLY A 282 -8.47 2.19 16.92
CA GLY A 282 -7.20 1.72 16.37
C GLY A 282 -7.23 0.31 15.80
N SER A 283 -8.40 -0.34 15.70
CA SER A 283 -8.49 -1.76 15.30
C SER A 283 -8.81 -1.98 13.82
N ILE A 284 -9.27 -0.96 13.09
CA ILE A 284 -9.75 -1.13 11.68
C ILE A 284 -8.61 -0.96 10.66
N ALA A 285 -7.74 0.02 10.91
CA ALA A 285 -6.48 0.25 10.22
C ALA A 285 -5.38 0.37 11.30
N GLU A 286 -5.11 -0.77 11.95
CA GLU A 286 -4.20 -0.87 13.08
C GLU A 286 -2.78 -0.46 12.71
N ASP A 287 -2.39 -0.76 11.48
CA ASP A 287 -1.14 -0.36 10.86
C ASP A 287 -0.97 1.17 10.84
N CYS A 288 -1.93 1.88 10.22
CA CYS A 288 -1.94 3.32 10.11
C CYS A 288 -1.96 3.95 11.50
N PHE A 289 -2.82 3.46 12.39
CA PHE A 289 -2.94 4.00 13.74
C PHE A 289 -1.64 3.83 14.53
N PHE A 290 -1.04 2.63 14.52
CA PHE A 290 0.26 2.34 15.13
C PHE A 290 1.34 3.29 14.62
N SER A 291 1.46 3.49 13.30
CA SER A 291 2.51 4.36 12.73
C SER A 291 2.39 5.81 13.18
N MET A 292 1.16 6.28 13.37
CA MET A 292 0.89 7.65 13.79
C MET A 292 1.18 7.85 15.28
N ILE A 293 0.99 6.83 16.10
CA ILE A 293 1.40 6.80 17.51
C ILE A 293 2.93 6.74 17.62
N ALA A 294 3.58 5.84 16.87
CA ALA A 294 5.04 5.79 16.78
C ALA A 294 5.64 7.14 16.36
N TYR A 295 5.04 7.80 15.36
CA TYR A 295 5.48 9.13 14.93
C TYR A 295 5.23 10.21 16.00
N ARG A 296 4.11 10.15 16.74
CA ARG A 296 3.85 11.03 17.88
C ARG A 296 4.95 10.88 18.94
N ASP A 297 5.37 9.65 19.19
CA ASP A 297 6.33 9.29 20.26
C ASP A 297 7.80 9.51 19.84
N GLY A 298 8.02 10.02 18.62
CA GLY A 298 9.33 10.46 18.16
C GLY A 298 10.15 9.39 17.45
N TYR A 299 9.59 8.20 17.22
CA TYR A 299 10.24 7.16 16.45
C TYR A 299 10.39 7.57 14.98
N THR A 300 11.41 6.99 14.34
CA THR A 300 11.75 7.28 12.94
C THR A 300 11.67 6.03 12.08
N PHE A 301 11.45 6.26 10.79
CA PHE A 301 11.11 5.24 9.80
C PHE A 301 12.12 5.25 8.65
N ASP A 302 12.30 4.13 7.97
CA ASP A 302 13.07 4.09 6.73
C ASP A 302 12.42 3.21 5.65
N PHE A 303 12.85 3.41 4.41
CA PHE A 303 12.42 2.59 3.30
C PHE A 303 13.29 1.34 3.19
N ILE A 304 12.65 0.19 3.00
CA ILE A 304 13.34 -1.09 2.83
C ILE A 304 13.37 -1.46 1.36
N GLU A 305 14.57 -1.66 0.83
CA GLU A 305 14.76 -2.10 -0.55
C GLU A 305 14.29 -3.55 -0.78
N GLY A 306 13.92 -3.87 -2.01
CA GLY A 306 13.32 -5.16 -2.35
C GLY A 306 11.80 -5.11 -2.35
N GLU A 307 11.19 -6.15 -2.88
CA GLU A 307 9.74 -6.25 -3.06
C GLU A 307 9.22 -7.60 -2.56
N MET A 308 8.06 -7.58 -1.91
CA MET A 308 7.30 -8.79 -1.58
C MET A 308 6.15 -8.95 -2.56
N HIS A 309 5.66 -10.17 -2.66
CA HIS A 309 4.59 -10.55 -3.56
C HIS A 309 3.32 -10.85 -2.77
N GLU A 310 2.22 -10.18 -3.10
CA GLU A 310 0.91 -10.41 -2.51
C GLU A 310 -0.12 -10.62 -3.61
N LYS A 311 -1.38 -10.79 -3.22
CA LYS A 311 -2.50 -10.93 -4.14
C LYS A 311 -3.50 -9.79 -3.97
N SER A 312 -4.02 -9.32 -5.09
CA SER A 312 -5.19 -8.44 -5.08
C SER A 312 -6.45 -9.19 -4.65
N PRO A 313 -7.48 -8.50 -4.15
CA PRO A 313 -8.77 -9.09 -3.85
C PRO A 313 -9.34 -9.88 -5.04
N PHE A 314 -9.92 -11.04 -4.76
CA PHE A 314 -10.34 -11.99 -5.79
C PHE A 314 -11.66 -11.60 -6.46
N THR A 315 -12.51 -10.86 -5.77
CA THR A 315 -13.76 -10.33 -6.33
C THR A 315 -13.80 -8.80 -6.29
N LEU A 316 -14.66 -8.23 -7.13
CA LEU A 316 -14.90 -6.79 -7.14
C LEU A 316 -15.58 -6.32 -5.83
N TRP A 317 -16.36 -7.19 -5.20
CA TRP A 317 -16.99 -6.90 -3.91
C TRP A 317 -15.97 -6.85 -2.79
N ASP A 318 -15.06 -7.82 -2.73
CA ASP A 318 -13.95 -7.82 -1.77
C ASP A 318 -13.08 -6.58 -1.94
N PHE A 319 -12.80 -6.21 -3.20
CA PHE A 319 -12.07 -4.99 -3.54
C PHE A 319 -12.77 -3.75 -2.99
N LEU A 320 -14.08 -3.60 -3.22
CA LEU A 320 -14.90 -2.51 -2.68
C LEU A 320 -14.88 -2.47 -1.13
N GLN A 321 -15.05 -3.62 -0.48
CA GLN A 321 -15.06 -3.70 0.99
C GLN A 321 -13.69 -3.35 1.59
N GLN A 322 -12.60 -3.74 0.92
CA GLN A 322 -11.23 -3.38 1.31
C GLN A 322 -11.04 -1.85 1.27
N ARG A 323 -11.43 -1.19 0.18
CA ARG A 323 -11.37 0.28 0.06
C ARG A 323 -12.19 0.99 1.11
N LYS A 324 -13.42 0.53 1.31
CA LYS A 324 -14.31 1.03 2.36
C LYS A 324 -13.65 0.97 3.74
N ARG A 325 -13.07 -0.19 4.08
CA ARG A 325 -12.40 -0.42 5.37
C ARG A 325 -11.21 0.53 5.56
N TRP A 326 -10.37 0.70 4.54
CA TRP A 326 -9.22 1.62 4.63
C TRP A 326 -9.66 3.06 4.83
N LEU A 327 -10.67 3.54 4.09
CA LEU A 327 -11.21 4.89 4.28
C LEU A 327 -11.71 5.09 5.71
N GLN A 328 -12.47 4.13 6.24
CA GLN A 328 -13.00 4.19 7.61
C GLN A 328 -11.89 4.17 8.66
N GLY A 329 -10.88 3.31 8.50
CA GLY A 329 -9.75 3.22 9.43
C GLY A 329 -8.86 4.48 9.41
N ILE A 330 -8.59 5.03 8.24
CA ILE A 330 -7.86 6.30 8.11
C ILE A 330 -8.71 7.46 8.68
N PHE A 331 -10.02 7.45 8.47
CA PHE A 331 -10.93 8.43 9.08
C PHE A 331 -10.84 8.42 10.61
N LEU A 332 -10.90 7.23 11.23
CA LEU A 332 -10.74 7.08 12.68
C LEU A 332 -9.37 7.60 13.14
N THR A 333 -8.29 7.22 12.45
CA THR A 333 -6.92 7.66 12.78
C THR A 333 -6.76 9.19 12.68
N ALA A 334 -7.27 9.81 11.61
CA ALA A 334 -7.20 11.26 11.40
C ALA A 334 -8.00 12.05 12.45
N HIS A 335 -9.03 11.46 13.05
CA HIS A 335 -9.87 12.10 14.06
C HIS A 335 -9.54 11.68 15.50
N ALA A 336 -8.63 10.73 15.70
CA ALA A 336 -8.24 10.27 17.03
C ALA A 336 -7.62 11.40 17.88
N ASN A 337 -8.15 11.60 19.09
CA ASN A 337 -7.71 12.68 19.98
C ASN A 337 -6.31 12.44 20.57
N GLN A 338 -5.90 11.18 20.67
CA GLN A 338 -4.58 10.79 21.19
C GLN A 338 -3.41 11.05 20.23
N ILE A 339 -3.70 11.42 18.97
CA ILE A 339 -2.70 11.77 17.95
C ILE A 339 -2.79 13.28 17.69
N PRO A 340 -1.73 14.06 17.96
CA PRO A 340 -1.72 15.50 17.71
C PRO A 340 -1.98 15.86 16.25
N THR A 341 -2.70 16.96 16.01
CA THR A 341 -3.07 17.43 14.65
C THR A 341 -1.86 17.62 13.73
N ARG A 342 -0.72 18.06 14.26
CA ARG A 342 0.52 18.24 13.48
C ARG A 342 1.02 16.93 12.85
N ASN A 343 0.84 15.81 13.55
CA ASN A 343 1.31 14.50 13.09
C ASN A 343 0.40 14.04 11.94
N LYS A 344 -0.91 14.20 12.10
CA LYS A 344 -1.94 13.71 11.18
C LYS A 344 -2.41 14.69 10.11
N LEU A 345 -1.79 15.87 9.97
CA LEU A 345 -2.20 16.89 8.99
C LEU A 345 -2.18 16.36 7.56
N PHE A 346 -1.06 15.78 7.12
CA PHE A 346 -0.91 15.25 5.76
C PHE A 346 -1.76 14.00 5.52
N LEU A 347 -1.88 13.13 6.53
CA LEU A 347 -2.82 11.99 6.51
C LEU A 347 -4.27 12.46 6.34
N ALA A 348 -4.68 13.51 7.06
CA ALA A 348 -6.01 14.09 6.94
C ALA A 348 -6.23 14.73 5.55
N LEU A 349 -5.22 15.41 4.99
CA LEU A 349 -5.29 15.90 3.61
C LEU A 349 -5.52 14.77 2.60
N SER A 350 -4.77 13.67 2.70
CA SER A 350 -4.97 12.48 1.85
C SER A 350 -6.36 11.86 2.06
N LEU A 351 -6.82 11.75 3.31
CA LEU A 351 -8.16 11.25 3.62
C LEU A 351 -9.24 12.10 2.95
N TYR A 352 -9.19 13.42 3.11
CA TYR A 352 -10.22 14.29 2.56
C TYR A 352 -10.10 14.40 1.04
N ALA A 353 -8.90 14.32 0.46
CA ALA A 353 -8.75 14.18 -0.98
C ALA A 353 -9.51 12.95 -1.52
N TRP A 354 -9.43 11.82 -0.81
CA TRP A 354 -10.16 10.62 -1.16
C TRP A 354 -11.67 10.74 -0.86
N ALA A 355 -12.05 11.29 0.29
CA ALA A 355 -13.46 11.47 0.67
C ALA A 355 -14.20 12.46 -0.24
N PHE A 356 -13.50 13.44 -0.83
CA PHE A 356 -14.06 14.37 -1.82
C PHE A 356 -13.98 13.83 -3.25
N MET A 357 -13.42 12.64 -3.48
CA MET A 357 -13.30 12.03 -4.82
C MET A 357 -14.63 11.93 -5.58
N PRO A 358 -15.80 11.62 -4.98
CA PRO A 358 -17.07 11.64 -5.69
C PRO A 358 -17.40 13.01 -6.29
N PHE A 359 -17.00 14.09 -5.64
CA PHE A 359 -17.21 15.45 -6.13
C PHE A 359 -16.13 15.89 -7.12
N THR A 360 -14.86 15.53 -6.89
CA THR A 360 -13.77 15.91 -7.79
C THR A 360 -13.80 15.12 -9.09
N SER A 361 -14.20 13.84 -9.07
CA SER A 361 -14.35 13.02 -10.28
C SER A 361 -15.47 13.51 -11.21
N LEU A 362 -16.54 14.11 -10.65
CA LEU A 362 -17.58 14.77 -11.44
C LEU A 362 -17.07 15.99 -12.22
N GLN A 363 -15.91 16.56 -11.86
CA GLN A 363 -15.34 17.70 -12.59
C GLN A 363 -15.02 17.38 -14.05
N ILE A 364 -14.80 16.11 -14.39
CA ILE A 364 -14.62 15.68 -15.78
C ILE A 364 -15.85 16.06 -16.64
N PHE A 365 -17.04 16.07 -16.05
CA PHE A 365 -18.29 16.47 -16.71
C PHE A 365 -18.66 17.93 -16.43
N ILE A 366 -18.43 18.41 -15.20
CA ILE A 366 -18.81 19.77 -14.79
C ILE A 366 -17.94 20.81 -15.48
N CYS A 367 -16.62 20.62 -15.61
CA CYS A 367 -15.72 21.65 -16.16
C CYS A 367 -16.03 22.01 -17.62
N PRO A 368 -16.33 21.05 -18.53
CA PRO A 368 -16.76 21.38 -19.88
C PRO A 368 -18.12 22.10 -19.95
N MET A 369 -19.04 21.79 -19.03
CA MET A 369 -20.39 22.37 -18.99
C MET A 369 -20.44 23.75 -18.32
N PHE A 370 -19.60 23.97 -17.31
CA PHE A 370 -19.53 25.18 -16.49
C PHE A 370 -18.08 25.70 -16.43
N PRO A 371 -17.53 26.18 -17.56
CA PRO A 371 -16.15 26.64 -17.63
C PRO A 371 -15.90 27.84 -16.71
N LEU A 372 -14.79 27.78 -15.96
CA LEU A 372 -14.28 28.89 -15.17
C LEU A 372 -13.19 29.65 -15.95
N PRO A 373 -12.97 30.95 -15.65
CA PRO A 373 -11.86 31.72 -16.16
C PRO A 373 -10.54 31.00 -15.91
N ARG A 374 -9.67 31.11 -16.92
CA ARG A 374 -8.34 30.53 -16.85
C ARG A 374 -7.56 31.12 -15.69
N CYS A 375 -6.90 30.25 -14.94
CA CYS A 375 -5.98 30.62 -13.88
C CYS A 375 -4.76 29.70 -14.01
N LEU A 376 -3.70 30.20 -14.66
CA LEU A 376 -2.55 29.40 -15.07
C LEU A 376 -1.99 28.50 -13.96
N LEU A 377 -1.82 29.04 -12.75
CA LEU A 377 -1.28 28.28 -11.62
C LEU A 377 -2.23 27.17 -11.15
N LEU A 378 -3.53 27.44 -11.12
CA LEU A 378 -4.55 26.47 -10.69
C LEU A 378 -4.81 25.43 -11.79
N ASP A 379 -4.87 25.83 -13.06
CA ASP A 379 -4.94 24.94 -14.22
C ASP A 379 -3.75 23.98 -14.22
N ALA A 380 -2.53 24.50 -14.10
CA ALA A 380 -1.32 23.70 -14.06
C ALA A 380 -1.27 22.77 -12.83
N ALA A 381 -1.64 23.25 -11.64
CA ALA A 381 -1.64 22.39 -10.47
C ALA A 381 -2.64 21.21 -10.57
N VAL A 382 -3.83 21.45 -11.15
CA VAL A 382 -4.83 20.39 -11.38
C VAL A 382 -4.39 19.44 -12.50
N ALA A 383 -3.85 19.98 -13.60
CA ALA A 383 -3.32 19.18 -14.70
C ALA A 383 -2.13 18.31 -14.24
N PHE A 384 -1.22 18.85 -13.44
CA PHE A 384 -0.13 18.11 -12.80
C PHE A 384 -0.65 16.95 -11.95
N VAL A 385 -1.66 17.19 -11.10
CA VAL A 385 -2.30 16.12 -10.30
C VAL A 385 -2.84 15.01 -11.21
N GLY A 386 -3.54 15.36 -12.30
CA GLY A 386 -4.03 14.41 -13.29
C GLY A 386 -2.88 13.63 -13.95
N ALA A 387 -1.85 14.33 -14.41
CA ALA A 387 -0.69 13.76 -15.09
C ALA A 387 0.04 12.73 -14.22
N VAL A 388 0.34 13.08 -12.96
CA VAL A 388 1.02 12.19 -12.02
C VAL A 388 0.20 10.93 -11.77
N ASN A 389 -1.10 11.07 -11.46
CA ASN A 389 -1.94 9.92 -11.16
C ASN A 389 -2.09 8.98 -12.37
N LEU A 390 -2.25 9.51 -13.59
CA LEU A 390 -2.30 8.70 -14.81
C LEU A 390 -0.97 7.99 -15.06
N TYR A 391 0.15 8.68 -14.85
CA TYR A 391 1.46 8.06 -14.99
C TYR A 391 1.68 6.94 -13.97
N MET A 392 1.17 7.10 -12.75
CA MET A 392 1.26 6.06 -11.71
C MET A 392 0.60 4.74 -12.12
N TYR A 393 -0.54 4.77 -12.85
CA TYR A 393 -1.11 3.56 -13.44
C TYR A 393 -0.15 2.90 -14.44
N ILE A 394 0.50 3.69 -15.30
CA ILE A 394 1.43 3.19 -16.32
C ILE A 394 2.65 2.54 -15.65
N ILE A 395 3.35 3.27 -14.78
CA ILE A 395 4.58 2.77 -14.14
C ILE A 395 4.30 1.63 -13.16
N GLY A 396 3.15 1.65 -12.50
CA GLY A 396 2.68 0.57 -11.63
C GLY A 396 2.54 -0.74 -12.40
N VAL A 397 1.90 -0.72 -13.57
CA VAL A 397 1.78 -1.91 -14.44
C VAL A 397 3.14 -2.31 -14.98
N VAL A 398 3.96 -1.36 -15.46
CA VAL A 398 5.31 -1.66 -15.95
C VAL A 398 6.12 -2.40 -14.89
N LYS A 399 6.12 -1.91 -13.65
CA LYS A 399 6.88 -2.53 -12.57
C LYS A 399 6.31 -3.88 -12.16
N SER A 400 4.99 -4.00 -12.06
CA SER A 400 4.32 -5.26 -11.69
C SER A 400 4.52 -6.39 -12.72
N PHE A 401 4.57 -6.07 -14.03
CA PHE A 401 4.57 -7.09 -15.10
C PHE A 401 5.88 -7.21 -15.88
N SER A 402 6.86 -6.31 -15.66
CA SER A 402 8.13 -6.31 -16.41
C SER A 402 8.87 -7.65 -16.37
N HIS A 403 8.85 -8.35 -15.24
CA HIS A 403 9.50 -9.66 -15.10
C HIS A 403 8.82 -10.72 -15.99
N LYS A 404 7.48 -10.80 -15.96
CA LYS A 404 6.68 -11.73 -16.78
C LYS A 404 6.78 -11.45 -18.29
N CYS A 405 6.95 -10.19 -18.66
CA CYS A 405 6.97 -9.74 -20.06
C CYS A 405 8.38 -9.48 -20.61
N ARG A 406 9.45 -9.96 -19.95
CA ARG A 406 10.85 -9.67 -20.32
C ARG A 406 11.17 -9.99 -21.80
N HIS A 407 10.46 -10.94 -22.40
CA HIS A 407 10.64 -11.35 -23.80
C HIS A 407 9.54 -10.89 -24.76
N ASN A 408 8.48 -10.21 -24.28
CA ASN A 408 7.34 -9.83 -25.11
C ASN A 408 6.82 -8.43 -24.74
N SER A 409 7.43 -7.41 -25.35
CA SER A 409 7.05 -6.00 -25.17
C SER A 409 5.61 -5.71 -25.60
N TRP A 410 5.05 -6.47 -26.55
CA TRP A 410 3.66 -6.33 -26.97
C TRP A 410 2.68 -6.71 -25.84
N ARG A 411 2.96 -7.79 -25.10
CA ARG A 411 2.16 -8.15 -23.93
C ARG A 411 2.20 -7.08 -22.84
N LEU A 412 3.36 -6.48 -22.61
CA LEU A 412 3.48 -5.37 -21.66
C LEU A 412 2.64 -4.17 -22.09
N LEU A 413 2.65 -3.82 -23.38
CA LEU A 413 1.80 -2.77 -23.93
C LEU A 413 0.31 -3.08 -23.74
N LEU A 414 -0.11 -4.32 -24.00
CA LEU A 414 -1.50 -4.76 -23.77
C LEU A 414 -1.90 -4.62 -22.30
N TYR A 415 -1.00 -4.93 -21.36
CA TYR A 415 -1.28 -4.73 -19.92
C TYR A 415 -1.35 -3.26 -19.53
N ILE A 416 -0.50 -2.40 -20.10
CA ILE A 416 -0.58 -0.95 -19.88
C ILE A 416 -1.93 -0.44 -20.39
N VAL A 417 -2.31 -0.80 -21.60
CA VAL A 417 -3.62 -0.45 -22.19
C VAL A 417 -4.76 -0.98 -21.31
N GLY A 418 -4.68 -2.23 -20.87
CA GLY A 418 -5.64 -2.83 -19.94
C GLY A 418 -5.76 -2.06 -18.62
N GLY A 419 -4.64 -1.67 -18.01
CA GLY A 419 -4.62 -0.87 -16.78
C GLY A 419 -5.17 0.55 -16.96
N LEU A 420 -5.01 1.15 -18.14
CA LEU A 420 -5.67 2.41 -18.46
C LEU A 420 -7.19 2.23 -18.61
N PHE A 421 -7.64 1.11 -19.18
CA PHE A 421 -9.06 0.78 -19.27
C PHE A 421 -9.71 0.45 -17.92
N THR A 422 -8.95 0.08 -16.89
CA THR A 422 -9.49 -0.10 -15.54
C THR A 422 -9.66 1.21 -14.77
N ILE A 423 -9.17 2.36 -15.26
CA ILE A 423 -9.31 3.65 -14.57
C ILE A 423 -10.78 4.04 -14.31
N PRO A 424 -11.70 4.02 -15.30
CA PRO A 424 -13.10 4.34 -15.06
C PRO A 424 -13.75 3.40 -14.04
N PHE A 425 -13.41 2.10 -14.12
CA PHE A 425 -13.85 1.12 -13.13
C PHE A 425 -13.34 1.48 -11.72
N ASN A 426 -12.06 1.83 -11.58
CA ASN A 426 -11.47 2.19 -10.30
C ASN A 426 -12.12 3.46 -9.74
N ILE A 427 -12.37 4.49 -10.56
CA ILE A 427 -13.10 5.69 -10.13
C ILE A 427 -14.49 5.33 -9.60
N CYS A 428 -15.23 4.47 -10.30
CA CYS A 428 -16.56 4.04 -9.86
C CYS A 428 -16.51 3.27 -8.52
N ILE A 429 -15.59 2.32 -8.36
CA ILE A 429 -15.46 1.56 -7.12
C ILE A 429 -15.00 2.45 -5.97
N GLU A 430 -13.99 3.29 -6.17
CA GLU A 430 -13.47 4.19 -5.13
C GLU A 430 -14.57 5.17 -4.69
N ASN A 431 -15.34 5.74 -5.62
CA ASN A 431 -16.48 6.58 -5.28
C ASN A 431 -17.55 5.82 -4.48
N LEU A 432 -17.88 4.59 -4.88
CA LEU A 432 -18.83 3.76 -4.15
C LEU A 432 -18.30 3.40 -2.76
N ALA A 433 -17.00 3.11 -2.63
CA ALA A 433 -16.34 2.84 -1.35
C ALA A 433 -16.42 4.06 -0.42
N VAL A 434 -16.24 5.27 -0.97
CA VAL A 434 -16.39 6.52 -0.23
C VAL A 434 -17.80 6.71 0.28
N LEU A 435 -18.81 6.57 -0.58
CA LEU A 435 -20.21 6.69 -0.17
C LEU A 435 -20.55 5.65 0.90
N LEU A 436 -20.22 4.38 0.68
CA LEU A 436 -20.48 3.30 1.64
C LEU A 436 -19.69 3.44 2.95
N GLY A 437 -18.47 3.99 2.90
CA GLY A 437 -17.60 4.17 4.05
C GLY A 437 -18.02 5.35 4.93
N MET A 438 -18.42 6.45 4.32
CA MET A 438 -18.87 7.67 5.02
C MET A 438 -20.24 7.49 5.67
N PHE A 439 -21.17 6.80 5.00
CA PHE A 439 -22.54 6.57 5.50
C PHE A 439 -22.73 5.22 6.23
N GLY A 440 -21.77 4.31 6.17
CA GLY A 440 -21.84 3.01 6.82
C GLY A 440 -21.30 2.99 8.25
N ASP A 441 -21.59 1.90 8.98
CA ASP A 441 -20.99 1.62 10.29
C ASP A 441 -19.45 1.51 10.15
N LYS A 442 -18.73 2.31 10.95
CA LYS A 442 -17.27 2.47 10.93
C LYS A 442 -16.54 1.41 11.76
N TYR A 443 -17.26 0.65 12.60
CA TYR A 443 -16.67 -0.36 13.48
C TYR A 443 -16.84 -1.80 12.98
N LYS A 444 -17.44 -2.00 11.79
CA LYS A 444 -17.64 -3.32 11.19
C LYS A 444 -16.44 -3.71 10.31
N PHE A 445 -15.76 -4.81 10.67
CA PHE A 445 -14.64 -5.35 9.90
C PHE A 445 -15.12 -6.45 8.94
N TYR A 446 -14.93 -6.24 7.64
CA TYR A 446 -15.18 -7.25 6.61
C TYR A 446 -13.86 -7.95 6.24
N VAL A 447 -13.91 -9.27 6.11
CA VAL A 447 -12.78 -10.09 5.66
C VAL A 447 -13.02 -10.52 4.23
N VAL A 448 -12.00 -10.33 3.39
CA VAL A 448 -12.00 -10.77 1.99
C VAL A 448 -12.23 -12.28 1.94
N ASN A 449 -13.19 -12.73 1.12
CA ASN A 449 -13.43 -14.16 0.95
C ASN A 449 -12.34 -14.76 0.05
N LYS A 450 -11.49 -15.63 0.63
CA LYS A 450 -10.37 -16.25 -0.10
C LYS A 450 -10.68 -17.65 -0.63
N ASP A 451 -11.88 -18.19 -0.40
CA ASP A 451 -12.26 -19.54 -0.85
C ASP A 451 -12.22 -19.70 -2.37
N ILE A 452 -12.48 -18.61 -3.10
CA ILE A 452 -12.48 -18.56 -4.57
C ILE A 452 -11.09 -18.86 -5.15
N GLU A 453 -10.03 -18.56 -4.43
CA GLU A 453 -8.67 -18.91 -4.85
C GLU A 453 -8.47 -20.43 -4.89
N ARG A 454 -9.03 -21.16 -3.92
CA ARG A 454 -8.91 -22.62 -3.84
C ARG A 454 -9.60 -23.31 -5.01
N ASP A 455 -10.79 -22.83 -5.38
CA ASP A 455 -11.54 -23.35 -6.53
C ASP A 455 -10.79 -23.11 -7.85
N SER A 456 -10.05 -21.99 -7.96
CA SER A 456 -9.27 -21.65 -9.15
C SER A 456 -7.98 -22.47 -9.31
N ARG A 457 -7.42 -23.01 -8.22
CA ARG A 457 -6.20 -23.84 -8.24
C ARG A 457 -6.45 -25.31 -8.58
N GLY A 458 -7.72 -25.75 -8.64
CA GLY A 458 -8.06 -27.18 -8.78
C GLY A 458 -7.61 -28.01 -7.57
N PRO A 459 -8.03 -29.27 -7.43
CA PRO A 459 -7.59 -30.12 -6.35
C PRO A 459 -6.08 -30.38 -6.42
N SER A 460 -5.37 -30.22 -5.30
CA SER A 460 -3.95 -30.54 -5.14
C SER A 460 -3.68 -32.01 -5.53
N PRO A 461 -2.59 -32.35 -6.25
CA PRO A 461 -2.31 -33.71 -6.69
C PRO A 461 -1.84 -34.70 -5.59
N SER A 462 -2.22 -34.51 -4.33
CA SER A 462 -1.80 -35.36 -3.21
C SER A 462 -2.93 -35.84 -2.31
N GLN A 463 -4.09 -36.16 -2.90
CA GLN A 463 -5.07 -37.04 -2.27
C GLN A 463 -5.32 -38.24 -3.17
N THR A 464 -4.33 -39.13 -3.27
CA THR A 464 -4.60 -40.51 -3.63
C THR A 464 -5.38 -41.12 -2.47
N PRO A 465 -6.62 -41.61 -2.66
CA PRO A 465 -7.30 -42.35 -1.62
C PRO A 465 -6.49 -43.62 -1.38
N LEU A 466 -6.00 -43.80 -0.15
CA LEU A 466 -5.58 -45.12 0.31
C LEU A 466 -6.84 -45.99 0.25
N LEU A 467 -6.87 -46.87 -0.75
CA LEU A 467 -7.78 -48.00 -0.79
C LEU A 467 -7.46 -48.87 0.43
N GLU A 468 -8.36 -48.84 1.42
CA GLU A 468 -8.46 -49.89 2.42
C GLU A 468 -8.83 -51.21 1.73
N VAL A 469 -8.25 -52.30 2.25
CA VAL A 469 -8.48 -53.70 1.83
C VAL A 469 -9.94 -54.10 1.97
#